data_AF-A0A183ECW9-F1
#
_entry.id   AF-A0A183ECW9-F1
#
_cell.length_a   1.000
_cell.length_b   1.000
_cell.length_c   1.000
_cell.angle_alpha   90.00
_cell.angle_beta   90.00
_cell.angle_gamma   90.00
#
_symmetry.space_group_name_H-M   'P 1'
#
loop_
_entity.id
_entity.type
_entity.pdbx_description
1 polymer ?
#
loop_
_entity_poly.entity_id
_entity_poly.type
_entity_poly.pdbx_seq_one_letter_code
_entity_poly.pdbx_strand_id
1 'polypeptide(L)' 'MLQIYAIRQALAKAIVAYYQKFVDEQTKKELKDQLVSYDRNLLVADPRRREPKKFGGPGARARYQKSYR' A
#
# COMPACT_ATOMS: atom_id res chain seq x y z
N MET A 1 2.17 -12.06 5.80
CA MET A 1 2.36 -11.26 4.56
C MET A 1 2.16 -9.76 4.78
N LEU A 2 0.99 -9.26 5.22
CA LEU A 2 0.75 -7.82 5.45
C LEU A 2 1.76 -7.13 6.38
N GLN A 3 2.17 -7.79 7.47
CA GLN A 3 3.10 -7.24 8.44
C GLN A 3 4.51 -7.00 7.85
N ILE A 4 4.99 -7.91 6.98
CA ILE A 4 6.28 -7.79 6.30
C ILE A 4 6.26 -6.60 5.34
N TYR A 5 5.18 -6.43 4.57
CA TYR A 5 5.02 -5.28 3.68
C TYR A 5 4.99 -3.96 4.45
N ALA A 6 4.35 -3.93 5.62
CA ALA A 6 4.33 -2.76 6.49
C ALA A 6 5.74 -2.41 7.02
N ILE A 7 6.51 -3.40 7.48
CA ILE A 7 7.89 -3.19 7.95
C ILE A 7 8.78 -2.67 6.81
N ARG A 8 8.68 -3.30 5.63
CA ARG A 8 9.43 -2.89 4.43
C ARG A 8 9.15 -1.43 4.07
N GLN A 9 7.88 -1.03 4.09
CA GLN A 9 7.46 0.34 3.81
C GLN A 9 7.93 1.34 4.88
N ALA A 10 7.89 0.94 6.16
CA ALA A 10 8.33 1.78 7.27
C ALA A 10 9.84 2.08 7.19
N LEU A 11 10.66 1.07 6.92
CA LEU A 11 12.11 1.24 6.78
C LEU A 11 12.45 2.18 5.61
N ALA A 12 11.86 1.97 4.43
CA ALA A 12 12.09 2.81 3.27
C ALA A 12 11.71 4.28 3.53
N LYS A 13 10.55 4.53 4.17
CA LYS A 13 10.14 5.89 4.55
C LYS A 13 11.05 6.52 5.58
N ALA A 14 11.51 5.77 6.58
CA ALA A 14 12.41 6.27 7.61
C ALA A 14 13.75 6.73 7.03
N ILE A 15 14.32 5.97 6.10
CA ILE A 15 15.58 6.34 5.42
C ILE A 15 15.40 7.65 4.65
N VAL A 16 14.36 7.77 3.81
CA VAL A 16 14.12 9.00 3.04
C VAL A 16 13.88 10.20 3.96
N ALA A 17 13.14 10.02 5.07
CA ALA A 17 12.88 11.08 6.04
C ALA A 17 14.14 11.52 6.81
N TYR A 18 15.06 10.60 7.10
CA TYR A 18 16.33 10.92 7.74
C TYR A 18 17.19 11.81 6.83
N TYR A 19 17.34 11.43 5.56
CA TYR A 19 18.11 12.21 4.58
C TYR A 19 17.49 13.60 4.35
N GLN A 20 16.16 13.68 4.32
CA GLN A 20 15.46 14.95 4.20
C GLN A 20 15.77 15.93 5.33
N LYS A 21 16.02 15.44 6.55
CA LYS A 21 16.20 16.28 7.73
C LYS A 21 17.67 16.56 8.07
N PHE A 22 18.57 15.61 7.80
CA PHE A 22 19.91 15.62 8.38
C PHE A 22 21.06 15.57 7.37
N VAL A 23 20.78 15.39 6.07
CA VAL A 23 21.83 15.24 5.05
C VAL A 23 21.70 16.34 3.98
N ASP A 24 21.09 16.06 2.84
CA ASP A 24 20.87 17.03 1.77
C ASP A 24 19.74 16.57 0.81
N GLU A 25 19.22 17.50 0.02
CA GLU A 25 18.09 17.23 -0.89
C GLU A 25 18.49 16.45 -2.16
N GLN A 26 19.74 16.55 -2.60
CA GLN A 26 20.20 15.85 -3.81
C GLN A 26 20.27 14.34 -3.54
N THR A 27 20.94 13.94 -2.45
CA THR A 27 21.04 12.53 -2.06
C THR A 27 19.68 11.93 -1.70
N LYS A 28 18.80 12.71 -1.06
CA LYS A 28 17.40 12.30 -0.83
C LYS A 28 16.68 11.96 -2.13
N LYS A 29 16.83 12.81 -3.15
CA LYS A 29 16.16 12.64 -4.45
C LYS A 29 16.66 11.38 -5.16
N GLU A 30 17.97 11.18 -5.22
CA GLU A 30 18.58 9.98 -5.82
C GLU A 30 18.10 8.69 -5.15
N LEU A 31 18.09 8.64 -3.81
CA LEU A 31 17.57 7.50 -3.05
C LEU A 31 16.08 7.26 -3.33
N LYS A 32 15.29 8.33 -3.39
CA LYS A 32 13.86 8.23 -3.70
C LYS A 32 13.65 7.66 -5.11
N ASP A 33 14.39 8.13 -6.10
CA ASP A 33 14.27 7.69 -7.48
C ASP A 33 14.70 6.21 -7.64
N GLN A 34 15.74 5.77 -6.93
CA GLN A 34 16.13 4.36 -6.85
C GLN A 34 15.08 3.46 -6.19
N LEU A 35 14.47 3.91 -5.09
CA LEU A 35 13.41 3.14 -4.41
C LEU A 35 12.15 3.04 -5.27
N VAL A 36 11.78 4.13 -5.95
CA VAL A 36 10.61 4.19 -6.86
C VAL A 36 10.82 3.32 -8.10
N SER A 37 12.03 3.30 -8.67
CA SER A 37 12.34 2.48 -9.84
C SER A 37 12.31 0.99 -9.53
N TYR A 38 12.73 0.60 -8.32
CA TYR A 38 12.63 -0.78 -7.86
C TYR A 38 11.18 -1.18 -7.55
N ASP A 39 10.50 -0.46 -6.64
CA ASP A 39 9.11 -0.71 -6.28
C ASP A 39 8.43 0.51 -5.64
N ARG A 40 7.43 1.07 -6.32
CA ARG A 40 6.63 2.20 -5.81
C ARG A 40 5.97 1.94 -4.45
N ASN A 41 5.64 0.69 -4.13
CA ASN A 41 4.96 0.34 -2.89
C ASN A 41 5.87 0.44 -1.65
N LEU A 42 7.18 0.69 -1.83
CA LEU A 42 8.11 1.00 -0.74
C LEU A 42 7.84 2.37 -0.12
N LEU A 43 7.34 3.33 -0.92
CA LEU A 43 7.06 4.68 -0.45
C LEU A 43 5.57 5.00 -0.41
N VAL A 44 4.78 4.46 -1.34
CA VAL A 44 3.32 4.67 -1.39
C VAL A 44 2.60 3.45 -0.82
N ALA A 45 1.62 3.68 0.07
CA ALA A 45 0.86 2.59 0.67
C ALA A 45 -0.21 2.07 -0.30
N ASP A 46 -0.47 0.77 -0.25
CA ASP A 46 -1.58 0.17 -0.97
C ASP A 46 -2.92 0.57 -0.32
N PRO A 47 -3.82 1.29 -1.03
CA PRO A 47 -5.09 1.75 -0.48
C PRO A 47 -6.14 0.63 -0.37
N ARG A 48 -5.90 -0.57 -0.92
CA ARG A 48 -6.89 -1.64 -1.00
C ARG A 48 -7.37 -2.07 0.38
N ARG A 49 -8.69 -2.07 0.55
CA ARG A 49 -9.40 -2.55 1.75
C ARG A 49 -10.52 -3.50 1.32
N ARG A 50 -10.93 -4.39 2.23
CA ARG A 50 -12.08 -5.27 1.99
C ARG A 50 -13.34 -4.42 1.86
N GLU A 51 -14.08 -4.59 0.76
CA GLU A 51 -15.35 -3.91 0.56
C GLU A 51 -16.38 -4.35 1.62
N PRO A 52 -17.23 -3.42 2.13
CA PRO A 52 -18.29 -3.78 3.06
C PRO A 52 -19.30 -4.75 2.46
N LYS A 53 -19.88 -5.60 3.32
CA LYS A 53 -20.97 -6.50 2.96
C LYS A 53 -22.25 -5.72 2.64
N LYS A 54 -22.94 -6.09 1.56
CA LYS A 54 -24.26 -5.55 1.19
C LYS A 54 -25.35 -6.59 1.50
N PHE A 55 -26.58 -6.15 1.80
CA PHE A 55 -27.73 -7.06 2.03
C PHE A 55 -28.08 -7.87 0.77
N GLY A 56 -28.80 -8.98 0.91
CA GLY A 56 -29.30 -9.77 -0.23
C GLY A 56 -28.32 -10.78 -0.83
N GLY A 57 -27.32 -11.22 -0.06
CA GLY A 57 -26.37 -12.26 -0.45
C GLY A 57 -25.30 -12.45 0.62
N PRO A 58 -24.35 -13.38 0.44
CA PRO A 58 -23.35 -13.70 1.46
C PRO A 58 -22.17 -12.70 1.50
N GLY A 59 -21.85 -11.99 0.42
CA GLY A 59 -20.64 -11.17 0.32
C GLY A 59 -20.86 -9.69 -0.01
N ALA A 60 -19.77 -8.96 -0.24
CA ALA A 60 -19.79 -7.58 -0.73
C ALA A 60 -20.47 -7.46 -2.11
N ARG A 61 -20.23 -8.46 -2.98
CA ARG A 61 -20.77 -8.52 -4.36
C ARG A 61 -21.64 -9.73 -4.65
N ALA A 62 -21.46 -10.84 -3.92
CA ALA A 62 -22.25 -12.06 -4.11
C ALA A 62 -23.72 -11.86 -3.72
N ARG A 63 -24.63 -12.40 -4.53
CA ARG A 63 -26.10 -12.40 -4.32
C ARG A 63 -26.61 -13.84 -4.17
N TYR A 64 -27.72 -14.01 -3.46
CA TYR A 64 -28.39 -15.32 -3.42
C TYR A 64 -28.97 -15.65 -4.80
N GLN A 65 -28.82 -16.90 -5.22
CA GLN A 65 -29.37 -17.39 -6.47
C GLN A 65 -30.90 -17.36 -6.40
N LYS A 66 -31.55 -16.80 -7.42
CA LYS A 66 -33.01 -16.79 -7.55
C LYS A 66 -33.48 -17.97 -8.40
N SER A 67 -34.66 -18.49 -8.09
CA SER A 67 -35.39 -19.47 -8.90
C SER A 67 -36.79 -18.94 -9.19
N TYR A 68 -37.25 -19.05 -10.44
CA TYR A 68 -38.49 -18.43 -10.94
C TYR A 68 -39.52 -19.46 -11.40
N ARG A 69 -39.53 -20.64 -10.77
CA ARG A 69 -40.51 -21.67 -11.10
C ARG A 69 -41.92 -21.22 -10.75
#